data_AF-A0A2V7TDW3-F1
#
_entry.id   AF-A0A2V7TDW3-F1
#
_cell.length_a   1.000
_cell.length_b   1.000
_cell.length_c   1.000
_cell.angle_alpha   90.00
_cell.angle_beta   90.00
_cell.angle_gamma   90.00
#
_symmetry.space_group_name_H-M   'P 1'
#
loop_
_entity.id
_entity.type
_entity.pdbx_description
1 polymer ?
#
loop_
_entity_poly.entity_id
_entity_poly.type
_entity_poly.pdbx_seq_one_letter_code
_entity_poly.pdbx_strand_id
1 'polypeptide(L)'
;LRTAQVTRAWHEIQQYAAWHGTSTAQLFLRSLGRLFHHELRRLPAYRRLAGRRRWRRFKHRGWFAPYLLERHAAPDEGYQDSHLNAVLRRSVEQARLPHYLRLEDRNSMAHGLEARLPFMDYRLVSLAFRVPADRKMQGVWNKALLRHSLRGRIPDSVRTRVEKMGFPTSLHEWMTGALAEPLRDILASRAARERGIYNVEEILSVLQNNHRIEPETALKLFHVAEFELWHDVHRS
;
A
#
# COMPACT_ATOMS: atom_id res chain seq x y z
N LEU A 1 26.92 -3.63 -12.28
CA LEU A 1 26.95 -2.22 -12.71
C LEU A 1 27.92 -2.10 -13.86
N ARG A 2 27.45 -2.28 -15.11
CA ARG A 2 28.25 -1.96 -16.32
C ARG A 2 28.08 -0.46 -16.61
N THR A 3 29.16 0.16 -17.08
CA THR A 3 29.47 1.60 -17.04
C THR A 3 28.44 2.56 -17.66
N ALA A 4 27.52 2.09 -18.52
CA ALA A 4 26.46 2.91 -19.12
C ALA A 4 25.19 3.09 -18.25
N GLN A 5 25.06 2.35 -17.14
CA GLN A 5 23.84 2.37 -16.32
C GLN A 5 23.81 3.48 -15.27
N VAL A 6 24.98 3.92 -14.79
CA VAL A 6 25.06 4.92 -13.70
C VAL A 6 24.76 6.31 -14.21
N THR A 7 25.32 6.70 -15.36
CA THR A 7 25.05 8.00 -16.00
C THR A 7 23.59 8.14 -16.38
N ARG A 8 23.00 7.08 -16.95
CA ARG A 8 21.57 7.00 -17.25
C ARG A 8 20.71 7.11 -15.99
N ALA A 9 21.03 6.34 -14.94
CA ALA A 9 20.30 6.40 -13.68
C ALA A 9 20.38 7.79 -13.02
N TRP A 10 21.54 8.44 -13.07
CA TRP A 10 21.71 9.81 -12.59
C TRP A 10 20.82 10.79 -13.37
N HIS A 11 20.78 10.69 -14.69
CA HIS A 11 19.93 11.53 -15.53
C HIS A 11 18.44 11.30 -15.25
N GLU A 12 18.01 10.05 -15.10
CA GLU A 12 16.63 9.71 -14.75
C GLU A 12 16.24 10.26 -13.36
N ILE A 13 17.17 10.24 -12.38
CA ILE A 13 16.96 10.83 -11.06
C ILE A 13 16.87 12.35 -11.13
N GLN A 14 17.72 13.01 -11.94
CA GLN A 14 17.65 14.46 -12.16
C GLN A 14 16.31 14.87 -12.76
N GLN A 15 15.84 14.15 -13.79
CA GLN A 15 14.53 14.39 -14.38
C GLN A 15 13.42 14.22 -13.34
N TYR A 16 13.43 13.12 -12.58
CA TYR A 16 12.43 12.87 -11.54
C TYR A 16 12.44 13.98 -10.47
N ALA A 17 13.63 14.40 -10.03
CA ALA A 17 13.81 15.45 -9.04
C ALA A 17 13.19 16.77 -9.49
N ALA A 18 13.45 17.18 -10.74
CA ALA A 18 12.93 18.41 -11.33
C ALA A 18 11.41 18.41 -11.43
N TRP A 19 10.80 17.29 -11.86
CA TRP A 19 9.34 17.20 -12.01
C TRP A 19 8.58 17.10 -10.69
N HIS A 20 9.21 16.60 -9.62
CA HIS A 20 8.59 16.44 -8.31
C HIS A 20 8.99 17.51 -7.29
N GLY A 21 9.77 18.52 -7.68
CA GLY A 21 10.24 19.57 -6.77
C GLY A 21 11.07 19.05 -5.60
N THR A 22 11.89 18.01 -5.85
CA THR A 22 12.70 17.35 -4.80
C THR A 22 14.19 17.48 -5.10
N SER A 23 15.03 17.36 -4.07
CA SER A 23 16.49 17.43 -4.25
C SER A 23 17.05 16.16 -4.91
N THR A 24 17.76 16.33 -6.03
CA THR A 24 18.45 15.25 -6.75
C THR A 24 19.40 14.48 -5.84
N ALA A 25 20.20 15.18 -5.03
CA ALA A 25 21.15 14.55 -4.12
C ALA A 25 20.44 13.70 -3.06
N GLN A 26 19.35 14.22 -2.49
CA GLN A 26 18.55 13.46 -1.53
C GLN A 26 17.91 12.22 -2.16
N LEU A 27 17.36 12.34 -3.37
CA LEU A 27 16.77 11.21 -4.09
C LEU A 27 17.81 10.14 -4.44
N PHE A 28 18.99 10.56 -4.88
CA PHE A 28 20.09 9.66 -5.18
C PHE A 28 20.55 8.91 -3.94
N LEU A 29 20.82 9.62 -2.84
CA LEU A 29 21.19 9.01 -1.55
C LEU A 29 20.09 8.08 -1.01
N ARG A 30 18.82 8.46 -1.12
CA ARG A 30 17.68 7.60 -0.77
C ARG A 30 17.63 6.34 -1.63
N SER A 31 17.90 6.45 -2.93
CA SER A 31 17.90 5.32 -3.85
C SER A 31 19.07 4.37 -3.58
N LEU A 32 20.27 4.89 -3.35
CA LEU A 32 21.43 4.12 -2.88
C LEU A 32 21.14 3.44 -1.53
N GLY A 33 20.55 4.17 -0.58
CA GLY A 33 20.14 3.62 0.71
C GLY A 33 19.16 2.45 0.57
N ARG A 34 18.22 2.51 -0.39
CA ARG A 34 17.30 1.40 -0.69
C ARG A 34 18.01 0.19 -1.28
N LEU A 35 18.98 0.40 -2.18
CA LEU A 35 19.80 -0.68 -2.75
C LEU A 35 20.64 -1.35 -1.67
N PHE A 36 21.33 -0.57 -0.85
CA PHE A 36 22.12 -1.08 0.27
C PHE A 36 21.24 -1.84 1.27
N HIS A 37 20.07 -1.29 1.60
CA HIS A 37 19.10 -1.96 2.47
C HIS A 37 18.55 -3.27 1.86
N HIS A 38 18.39 -3.35 0.54
CA HIS A 38 18.01 -4.59 -0.15
C HIS A 38 19.11 -5.66 -0.01
N GLU A 39 20.37 -5.29 -0.21
CA GLU A 39 21.50 -6.21 -0.02
C GLU A 39 21.62 -6.66 1.44
N LEU A 40 21.48 -5.73 2.41
CA LEU A 40 21.47 -6.07 3.83
C LEU A 40 20.36 -7.06 4.18
N ARG A 41 19.17 -6.97 3.56
CA ARG A 41 18.05 -7.91 3.80
C ARG A 41 18.35 -9.33 3.34
N ARG A 42 19.31 -9.55 2.46
CA ARG A 42 19.76 -10.90 2.09
C ARG A 42 20.44 -11.60 3.26
N LEU A 43 21.03 -10.85 4.20
CA LEU A 43 21.68 -11.38 5.40
C LEU A 43 20.65 -11.81 6.47
N PRO A 44 20.63 -13.08 6.90
CA PRO A 44 19.71 -13.57 7.93
C PRO A 44 19.83 -12.83 9.27
N ALA A 45 21.06 -12.45 9.66
CA ALA A 45 21.32 -11.71 10.89
C ALA A 45 20.66 -10.32 10.87
N TYR A 46 20.74 -9.63 9.73
CA TYR A 46 20.07 -8.35 9.55
C TYR A 46 18.56 -8.48 9.60
N ARG A 47 17.98 -9.52 8.96
CA ARG A 47 16.53 -9.80 9.05
C ARG A 47 16.07 -9.99 10.50
N ARG A 48 16.82 -10.75 11.31
CA ARG A 48 16.53 -10.94 12.74
C ARG A 48 16.59 -9.62 13.52
N LEU A 49 17.63 -8.81 13.31
CA LEU A 49 17.79 -7.51 13.98
C LEU A 49 16.70 -6.51 13.57
N ALA A 50 16.42 -6.39 12.27
CA ALA A 50 15.37 -5.53 11.74
C ALA A 50 13.98 -5.97 12.21
N GLY A 51 13.74 -7.29 12.30
CA GLY A 51 12.54 -7.87 12.91
C GLY A 51 12.38 -7.47 14.37
N ARG A 52 13.43 -7.64 15.19
CA ARG A 52 13.43 -7.22 16.61
C ARG A 52 13.17 -5.73 16.79
N ARG A 53 13.80 -4.87 15.98
CA ARG A 53 13.57 -3.40 16.02
C ARG A 53 12.14 -3.02 15.62
N ARG A 54 11.59 -3.70 14.60
CA ARG A 54 10.19 -3.51 14.17
C ARG A 54 9.23 -3.93 15.27
N TRP A 55 9.46 -5.09 15.87
CA TRP A 55 8.67 -5.62 16.98
C TRP A 55 8.69 -4.71 18.21
N ARG A 56 9.86 -4.19 18.60
CA ARG A 56 9.97 -3.18 19.67
C ARG A 56 9.12 -1.93 19.38
N ARG A 57 9.19 -1.37 18.17
CA ARG A 57 8.36 -0.23 17.78
C ARG A 57 6.86 -0.54 17.79
N PHE A 58 6.49 -1.75 17.38
CA PHE A 58 5.10 -2.21 17.38
C PHE A 58 4.55 -2.36 18.80
N LYS A 59 5.34 -2.91 19.73
CA LYS A 59 4.97 -3.07 21.14
C LYS A 59 4.72 -1.75 21.87
N HIS A 60 5.39 -0.66 21.48
CA HIS A 60 5.25 0.65 22.11
C HIS A 60 4.05 1.50 21.63
N ARG A 61 3.21 0.99 20.71
CA ARG A 61 2.04 1.72 20.16
C ARG A 61 0.76 0.85 20.14
N GLY A 62 0.62 -0.05 21.12
CA GLY A 62 -0.22 -1.23 20.97
C GLY A 62 -1.68 -1.04 21.38
N TRP A 63 -2.55 -0.76 20.40
CA TRP A 63 -4.00 -0.96 20.52
C TRP A 63 -4.42 -2.40 20.74
N PHE A 64 -3.50 -3.36 20.60
CA PHE A 64 -3.78 -4.79 20.65
C PHE A 64 -3.21 -5.41 21.91
N ALA A 65 -3.93 -6.41 22.43
CA ALA A 65 -3.55 -7.12 23.64
C ALA A 65 -2.16 -7.78 23.52
N PRO A 66 -1.35 -7.80 24.59
CA PRO A 66 0.03 -8.29 24.56
C PRO A 66 0.19 -9.70 23.98
N TYR A 67 -0.73 -10.63 24.27
CA TYR A 67 -0.64 -12.01 23.80
C TYR A 67 -0.74 -12.14 22.26
N LEU A 68 -1.43 -11.21 21.59
CA LEU A 68 -1.48 -11.17 20.12
C LEU A 68 -0.16 -10.68 19.54
N LEU A 69 0.50 -9.73 20.22
CA LEU A 69 1.81 -9.22 19.82
C LEU A 69 2.90 -10.30 19.93
N GLU A 70 2.72 -11.24 20.85
CA GLU A 70 3.62 -12.38 21.08
C GLU A 70 3.40 -13.52 20.07
N ARG A 71 2.15 -13.76 19.65
CA ARG A 71 1.80 -14.76 18.63
C ARG A 71 1.94 -14.27 17.20
N HIS A 72 2.17 -12.97 16.97
CA HIS A 72 2.28 -12.42 15.62
C HIS A 72 3.39 -13.12 14.83
N ALA A 73 3.04 -13.69 13.68
CA ALA A 73 3.97 -14.36 12.79
C ALA A 73 5.17 -13.45 12.48
N ALA A 74 6.36 -14.05 12.34
CA ALA A 74 7.56 -13.32 11.95
C ALA A 74 7.25 -12.44 10.73
N PRO A 75 7.74 -11.19 10.70
CA PRO A 75 7.41 -10.26 9.63
C PRO A 75 7.70 -10.90 8.27
N ASP A 76 6.75 -10.79 7.33
CA ASP A 76 6.92 -11.16 5.92
C ASP A 76 8.35 -10.79 5.49
N GLU A 77 9.10 -11.78 4.99
CA GLU A 77 10.51 -11.62 4.59
C GLU A 77 10.69 -10.49 3.58
N GLY A 78 9.58 -10.03 2.99
CA GLY A 78 9.50 -8.89 2.12
C GLY A 78 9.92 -9.28 0.71
N TYR A 79 10.05 -8.27 -0.15
CA TYR A 79 10.41 -8.47 -1.55
C TYR A 79 11.80 -9.13 -1.67
N GLN A 80 11.82 -10.41 -2.01
CA GLN A 80 13.06 -11.15 -2.28
C GLN A 80 13.61 -10.84 -3.68
N ASP A 81 12.74 -10.65 -4.67
CA ASP A 81 13.13 -10.27 -6.04
C ASP A 81 12.90 -8.77 -6.29
N SER A 82 13.95 -8.09 -6.77
CA SER A 82 13.94 -6.68 -7.15
C SER A 82 13.55 -6.45 -8.61
N HIS A 83 13.43 -7.50 -9.42
CA HIS A 83 13.06 -7.42 -10.81
C HIS A 83 11.58 -7.05 -10.97
N LEU A 84 11.31 -6.06 -11.82
CA LEU A 84 9.96 -5.50 -11.99
C LEU A 84 8.91 -6.57 -12.34
N ASN A 85 9.23 -7.52 -13.23
CA ASN A 85 8.26 -8.55 -13.62
C ASN A 85 7.92 -9.52 -12.49
N ALA A 86 8.85 -9.83 -11.60
CA ALA A 86 8.58 -10.69 -10.45
C ALA A 86 7.65 -9.99 -9.46
N VAL A 87 7.89 -8.70 -9.20
CA VAL A 87 7.01 -7.87 -8.36
C VAL A 87 5.61 -7.75 -8.98
N LEU A 88 5.54 -7.52 -10.30
CA LEU A 88 4.26 -7.45 -11.02
C LEU A 88 3.51 -8.79 -10.98
N ARG A 89 4.20 -9.92 -11.16
CA ARG A 89 3.61 -11.26 -11.12
C ARG A 89 2.94 -11.52 -9.78
N ARG A 90 3.65 -11.30 -8.67
CA ARG A 90 3.07 -11.40 -7.32
C ARG A 90 1.88 -10.45 -7.14
N SER A 91 1.97 -9.23 -7.65
CA SER A 91 0.88 -8.25 -7.55
C SER A 91 -0.38 -8.71 -8.27
N VAL A 92 -0.24 -9.40 -9.40
CA VAL A 92 -1.34 -9.94 -10.23
C VAL A 92 -1.90 -11.23 -9.63
N GLU A 93 -1.03 -12.15 -9.20
CA GLU A 93 -1.42 -13.50 -8.81
C GLU A 93 -1.82 -13.64 -7.33
N GLN A 94 -1.22 -12.86 -6.42
CA GLN A 94 -1.26 -13.16 -4.98
C GLN A 94 -1.63 -11.99 -4.07
N ALA A 95 -1.23 -10.76 -4.43
CA ALA A 95 -1.26 -9.65 -3.48
C ALA A 95 -2.41 -8.65 -3.72
N ARG A 96 -2.23 -7.73 -4.67
CA ARG A 96 -3.09 -6.54 -4.76
C ARG A 96 -4.27 -6.75 -5.68
N LEU A 97 -4.02 -7.29 -6.86
CA LEU A 97 -5.04 -7.39 -7.89
C LEU A 97 -6.19 -8.32 -7.48
N PRO A 98 -5.96 -9.54 -6.92
CA PRO A 98 -7.07 -10.39 -6.50
C PRO A 98 -7.99 -9.72 -5.46
N HIS A 99 -7.41 -8.94 -4.55
CA HIS A 99 -8.18 -8.16 -3.58
C HIS A 99 -9.02 -7.07 -4.26
N TYR A 100 -8.44 -6.29 -5.17
CA TYR A 100 -9.19 -5.25 -5.88
C TYR A 100 -10.29 -5.82 -6.78
N LEU A 101 -10.04 -6.92 -7.49
CA LEU A 101 -11.05 -7.58 -8.32
C LEU A 101 -12.23 -8.05 -7.48
N ARG A 102 -11.99 -8.61 -6.30
CA ARG A 102 -13.05 -9.03 -5.38
C ARG A 102 -13.88 -7.85 -4.87
N LEU A 103 -13.24 -6.74 -4.52
CA LEU A 103 -13.95 -5.54 -4.06
C LEU A 103 -14.82 -4.96 -5.17
N GLU A 104 -14.26 -4.89 -6.38
CA GLU A 104 -14.91 -4.37 -7.57
C GLU A 104 -16.15 -5.21 -7.94
N ASP A 105 -16.00 -6.52 -8.03
CA ASP A 105 -17.08 -7.47 -8.31
C ASP A 105 -18.20 -7.40 -7.26
N ARG A 106 -17.86 -7.43 -5.96
CA ARG A 106 -18.87 -7.36 -4.89
C ARG A 106 -19.63 -6.04 -4.89
N ASN A 107 -18.93 -4.93 -5.08
CA ASN A 107 -19.55 -3.61 -5.06
C ASN A 107 -20.44 -3.41 -6.28
N SER A 108 -20.02 -3.86 -7.46
CA SER A 108 -20.82 -3.73 -8.68
C SER A 108 -22.06 -4.63 -8.64
N MET A 109 -21.90 -5.91 -8.25
CA MET A 109 -23.01 -6.86 -8.15
C MET A 109 -24.02 -6.51 -7.05
N ALA A 110 -23.59 -5.88 -5.95
CA ALA A 110 -24.50 -5.37 -4.92
C ALA A 110 -25.51 -4.35 -5.46
N HIS A 111 -25.21 -3.72 -6.60
CA HIS A 111 -26.09 -2.77 -7.28
C HIS A 111 -26.60 -3.30 -8.64
N GLY A 112 -26.45 -4.59 -8.92
CA GLY A 112 -26.90 -5.22 -10.18
C GLY A 112 -26.16 -4.71 -11.42
N LEU A 113 -24.95 -4.17 -11.26
CA LEU A 113 -24.14 -3.63 -12.35
C LEU A 113 -23.04 -4.61 -12.75
N GLU A 114 -22.91 -4.92 -14.03
CA GLU A 114 -21.79 -5.71 -14.54
C GLU A 114 -20.59 -4.82 -14.87
N ALA A 115 -19.49 -4.98 -14.14
CA ALA A 115 -18.26 -4.29 -14.43
C ALA A 115 -17.42 -5.01 -15.49
N ARG A 116 -16.87 -4.23 -16.42
CA ARG A 116 -15.95 -4.72 -17.45
C ARG A 116 -14.55 -4.17 -17.18
N LEU A 117 -13.55 -5.05 -17.24
CA LEU A 117 -12.15 -4.72 -16.94
C LEU A 117 -11.25 -4.92 -18.17
N PRO A 118 -11.27 -4.01 -19.18
CA PRO A 118 -10.55 -4.19 -20.44
C PRO A 118 -9.05 -4.45 -20.28
N PHE A 119 -8.43 -3.89 -19.23
CA PHE A 119 -7.00 -4.11 -18.96
C PHE A 119 -6.66 -5.52 -18.49
N MET A 120 -7.65 -6.31 -18.08
CA MET A 120 -7.51 -7.69 -17.60
C MET A 120 -7.71 -8.74 -18.72
N ASP A 121 -7.81 -8.31 -19.98
CA ASP A 121 -7.75 -9.26 -21.10
C ASP A 121 -6.43 -10.05 -21.06
N TYR A 122 -6.52 -11.38 -21.11
CA TYR A 122 -5.37 -12.26 -20.95
C TYR A 122 -4.28 -12.00 -22.01
N ARG A 123 -4.64 -11.54 -23.21
CA ARG A 123 -3.69 -11.22 -24.28
C ARG A 123 -2.89 -9.98 -23.91
N LEU A 124 -3.54 -8.97 -23.36
CA LEU A 124 -2.89 -7.75 -22.90
C LEU A 124 -2.00 -8.00 -21.68
N VAL A 125 -2.48 -8.81 -20.72
CA VAL A 125 -1.69 -9.21 -19.56
C VAL A 125 -0.46 -10.02 -19.99
N SER A 126 -0.64 -10.98 -20.89
CA SER A 126 0.46 -11.81 -21.43
C SER A 126 1.48 -10.95 -22.18
N LEU A 127 1.04 -10.01 -23.01
CA LEU A 127 1.91 -9.05 -23.68
C LEU A 127 2.67 -8.21 -22.65
N ALA A 128 1.98 -7.67 -21.64
CA ALA A 128 2.60 -6.86 -20.61
C ALA A 128 3.72 -7.63 -19.91
N PHE A 129 3.58 -8.93 -19.60
CA PHE A 129 4.65 -9.71 -18.97
C PHE A 129 5.85 -10.00 -19.89
N ARG A 130 5.67 -10.00 -21.22
CA ARG A 130 6.76 -10.14 -22.21
C ARG A 130 7.53 -8.84 -22.44
N VAL A 131 6.92 -7.69 -22.16
CA VAL A 131 7.56 -6.38 -22.36
C VAL A 131 8.70 -6.17 -21.35
N PRO A 132 9.90 -5.75 -21.79
CA PRO A 132 11.02 -5.39 -20.91
C PRO A 132 10.70 -4.24 -19.94
N ALA A 133 11.34 -4.25 -18.77
CA ALA A 133 11.05 -3.27 -17.70
C ALA A 133 11.30 -1.82 -18.12
N ASP A 134 12.34 -1.56 -18.91
CA ASP A 134 12.72 -0.25 -19.46
C ASP A 134 11.75 0.29 -20.54
N ARG A 135 10.81 -0.53 -21.00
CA ARG A 135 9.69 -0.10 -21.85
C ARG A 135 8.43 0.17 -21.04
N LYS A 136 8.32 -0.40 -19.83
CA LYS A 136 7.22 -0.15 -18.88
C LYS A 136 7.43 1.13 -18.08
N MET A 137 8.68 1.43 -17.76
CA MET A 137 9.11 2.59 -16.98
C MET A 137 10.22 3.32 -17.72
N GLN A 138 10.06 4.62 -17.93
CA GLN A 138 11.02 5.47 -18.65
C GLN A 138 11.10 6.84 -18.00
N GLY A 139 12.27 7.18 -17.46
CA GLY A 139 12.47 8.44 -16.74
C GLY A 139 11.43 8.64 -15.66
N VAL A 140 10.69 9.76 -15.74
CA VAL A 140 9.63 10.11 -14.80
C VAL A 140 8.33 9.31 -14.97
N TRP A 141 8.16 8.60 -16.09
CA TRP A 141 6.90 7.95 -16.41
C TRP A 141 6.87 6.47 -16.03
N ASN A 142 5.91 6.14 -15.17
CA ASN A 142 5.31 4.81 -15.15
C ASN A 142 4.38 4.60 -16.36
N LYS A 143 4.09 3.34 -16.69
CA LYS A 143 3.19 2.96 -17.80
C LYS A 143 3.63 3.61 -19.13
N ALA A 144 4.94 3.73 -19.35
CA ALA A 144 5.51 4.49 -20.47
C ALA A 144 4.99 3.97 -21.82
N LEU A 145 5.01 2.65 -22.04
CA LEU A 145 4.45 2.05 -23.26
C LEU A 145 2.98 2.44 -23.50
N LEU A 146 2.12 2.35 -22.47
CA LEU A 146 0.70 2.72 -22.57
C LEU A 146 0.51 4.20 -22.91
N ARG A 147 1.32 5.08 -22.30
CA ARG A 147 1.28 6.52 -22.59
C ARG A 147 1.70 6.82 -24.02
N HIS A 148 2.67 6.09 -24.57
CA HIS A 148 3.07 6.25 -25.96
C HIS A 148 1.99 5.78 -26.93
N SER A 149 1.35 4.64 -26.65
CA SER A 149 0.28 4.10 -27.52
C SER A 149 -0.98 4.97 -27.59
N LEU A 150 -1.15 5.91 -26.64
CA LEU A 150 -2.30 6.81 -26.57
C LEU A 150 -2.02 8.22 -27.13
N ARG A 151 -0.84 8.44 -27.75
CA ARG A 151 -0.53 9.72 -28.39
C ARG A 151 -1.56 10.06 -29.47
N GLY A 152 -2.09 11.28 -29.45
CA GLY A 152 -3.14 11.73 -30.38
C GLY A 152 -4.52 11.13 -30.12
N ARG A 153 -4.71 10.30 -29.08
CA ARG A 153 -6.01 9.70 -28.73
C ARG A 153 -6.66 10.33 -27.50
N ILE A 154 -5.86 10.91 -26.61
CA ILE A 154 -6.32 11.61 -25.41
C ILE A 154 -5.51 12.91 -25.24
N PRO A 155 -6.03 13.90 -24.49
CA PRO A 155 -5.30 15.14 -24.22
C PRO A 155 -3.92 14.89 -23.62
N ASP A 156 -2.92 15.62 -24.12
CA ASP A 156 -1.55 15.47 -23.65
C ASP A 156 -1.39 15.83 -22.18
N SER A 157 -2.17 16.78 -21.66
CA SER A 157 -2.24 17.11 -20.23
C SER A 157 -2.57 15.91 -19.33
N VAL A 158 -3.35 14.94 -19.83
CA VAL A 158 -3.67 13.68 -19.13
C VAL A 158 -2.59 12.63 -19.42
N ARG A 159 -2.23 12.46 -20.69
CA ARG A 159 -1.30 11.42 -21.16
C ARG A 159 0.10 11.55 -20.58
N THR A 160 0.62 12.77 -20.49
CA THR A 160 1.99 13.07 -20.03
C THR A 160 2.05 13.42 -18.55
N ARG A 161 0.92 13.44 -17.85
CA ARG A 161 0.86 13.72 -16.40
C ARG A 161 1.77 12.76 -15.64
N VAL A 162 2.81 13.33 -15.01
CA VAL A 162 3.82 12.58 -14.26
C VAL A 162 3.24 12.02 -12.97
N GLU A 163 2.36 12.78 -12.33
CA GLU A 163 1.74 12.43 -11.06
C GLU A 163 0.80 11.22 -11.19
N LYS A 164 1.08 10.20 -10.37
CA LYS A 164 0.17 9.09 -10.13
C LYS A 164 -0.71 9.43 -8.92
N MET A 165 -2.00 9.58 -9.18
CA MET A 165 -2.99 9.62 -8.11
C MET A 165 -3.58 8.22 -7.94
N GLY A 166 -3.72 7.80 -6.68
CA GLY A 166 -4.53 6.63 -6.33
C GLY A 166 -6.01 7.02 -6.25
N PHE A 167 -6.77 6.18 -5.59
CA PHE A 167 -8.13 6.49 -5.13
C PHE A 167 -8.06 6.66 -3.61
N PRO A 168 -7.61 7.82 -3.10
CA PRO A 168 -7.50 8.01 -1.67
C PRO A 168 -8.90 7.96 -1.05
N THR A 169 -9.10 7.06 -0.10
CA THR A 169 -10.29 7.07 0.74
C THR A 169 -10.12 8.16 1.80
N SER A 170 -11.14 9.00 1.99
CA SER A 170 -11.17 10.03 3.03
C SER A 170 -11.38 9.44 4.43
N LEU A 171 -10.50 8.53 4.85
CA LEU A 171 -10.60 7.82 6.13
C LEU A 171 -10.62 8.80 7.30
N HIS A 172 -9.86 9.89 7.23
CA HIS A 172 -9.92 10.93 8.26
C HIS A 172 -11.34 11.48 8.41
N GLU A 173 -11.95 11.95 7.32
CA GLU A 173 -13.31 12.52 7.32
C GLU A 173 -14.35 11.50 7.80
N TRP A 174 -14.17 10.22 7.46
CA TRP A 174 -15.04 9.16 7.93
C TRP A 174 -14.91 8.96 9.44
N MET A 175 -13.68 8.85 9.95
CA MET A 175 -13.41 8.57 11.37
C MET A 175 -13.72 9.75 12.30
N THR A 176 -13.69 10.99 11.80
CA THR A 176 -14.06 12.20 12.58
C THR A 176 -15.46 12.74 12.25
N GLY A 177 -16.15 12.11 11.31
CA GLY A 177 -17.47 12.52 10.83
C GLY A 177 -18.47 11.38 10.93
N ALA A 178 -19.02 10.96 9.79
CA ALA A 178 -20.16 10.05 9.71
C ALA A 178 -19.96 8.70 10.43
N LEU A 179 -18.73 8.21 10.56
CA LEU A 179 -18.45 6.93 11.23
C LEU A 179 -17.91 7.10 12.65
N ALA A 180 -17.74 8.33 13.16
CA ALA A 180 -17.17 8.57 14.49
C ALA A 180 -17.99 7.93 15.61
N GLU A 181 -19.30 8.22 15.66
CA GLU A 181 -20.22 7.65 16.66
C GLU A 181 -20.48 6.15 16.46
N PRO A 182 -20.79 5.65 15.24
CA PRO A 182 -20.92 4.20 15.02
C PRO A 182 -19.67 3.41 15.45
N LEU A 183 -18.48 3.95 15.17
CA LEU A 183 -17.23 3.33 15.60
C LEU A 183 -17.10 3.34 17.13
N ARG A 184 -17.45 4.45 17.79
CA ARG A 184 -17.48 4.55 19.25
C ARG A 184 -18.39 3.49 19.85
N ASP A 185 -19.59 3.31 19.30
CA ASP A 185 -20.56 2.33 19.79
C ASP A 185 -20.04 0.89 19.69
N ILE A 186 -19.46 0.53 18.54
CA ILE A 186 -18.85 -0.79 18.31
C ILE A 186 -17.73 -1.04 19.34
N LEU A 187 -16.82 -0.07 19.51
CA LEU A 187 -15.65 -0.21 20.38
C LEU A 187 -16.00 -0.17 21.87
N ALA A 188 -16.98 0.63 22.25
CA ALA A 188 -17.45 0.74 23.64
C ALA A 188 -18.31 -0.47 24.04
N SER A 189 -18.78 -1.27 23.08
CA SER A 189 -19.61 -2.45 23.32
C SER A 189 -18.96 -3.43 24.29
N ARG A 190 -19.81 -4.09 25.08
CA ARG A 190 -19.38 -5.17 25.99
C ARG A 190 -18.64 -6.28 25.24
N ALA A 191 -19.11 -6.62 24.03
CA ALA A 191 -18.52 -7.65 23.20
C ALA A 191 -17.06 -7.32 22.82
N ALA A 192 -16.79 -6.10 22.35
CA ALA A 192 -15.44 -5.67 21.98
C ALA A 192 -14.49 -5.66 23.19
N ARG A 193 -14.97 -5.23 24.37
CA ARG A 193 -14.20 -5.21 25.62
C ARG A 193 -13.86 -6.62 26.13
N GLU A 194 -14.87 -7.49 26.25
CA GLU A 194 -14.70 -8.84 26.80
C GLU A 194 -13.88 -9.76 25.89
N ARG A 195 -13.78 -9.43 24.60
CA ARG A 195 -12.95 -10.18 23.64
C ARG A 195 -11.47 -10.14 24.00
N GLY A 196 -11.02 -9.10 24.69
CA GLY A 196 -9.62 -8.95 25.10
C GLY A 196 -8.64 -8.88 23.93
N ILE A 197 -9.07 -8.40 22.75
CA ILE A 197 -8.19 -8.18 21.60
C ILE A 197 -7.59 -6.78 21.64
N TYR A 198 -8.30 -5.80 22.20
CA TYR A 198 -7.95 -4.38 22.12
C TYR A 198 -7.71 -3.75 23.49
N ASN A 199 -6.86 -2.71 23.49
CA ASN A 199 -6.84 -1.69 24.52
C ASN A 199 -7.93 -0.65 24.18
N VAL A 200 -9.17 -0.95 24.57
CA VAL A 200 -10.35 -0.14 24.20
C VAL A 200 -10.23 1.29 24.71
N GLU A 201 -9.69 1.48 25.92
CA GLU A 201 -9.47 2.79 26.54
C GLU A 201 -8.54 3.66 25.70
N GLU A 202 -7.42 3.10 25.22
CA GLU A 202 -6.49 3.81 24.35
C GLU A 202 -7.14 4.19 23.02
N ILE A 203 -7.91 3.29 22.40
CA ILE A 203 -8.59 3.58 21.13
C ILE A 203 -9.65 4.68 21.29
N LEU A 204 -10.47 4.61 22.34
CA LEU A 204 -11.49 5.63 22.61
C LEU A 204 -10.87 6.99 22.91
N SER A 205 -9.71 7.03 23.60
CA SER A 205 -8.98 8.27 23.83
C SER A 205 -8.52 8.95 22.53
N VAL A 206 -8.16 8.16 21.52
CA VAL A 206 -7.77 8.66 20.19
C VAL A 206 -8.98 9.25 19.47
N LEU A 207 -10.17 8.65 19.59
CA LEU A 207 -11.40 9.17 18.99
C LEU A 207 -11.91 10.44 19.68
N GLN A 208 -11.68 10.60 20.99
CA GLN A 208 -12.12 11.76 21.76
C GLN A 208 -11.19 12.97 21.60
N ASN A 209 -9.87 12.76 21.61
CA ASN A 209 -8.91 13.85 21.76
C ASN A 209 -8.37 14.39 20.43
N ASN A 210 -8.61 13.70 19.30
CA ASN A 210 -8.03 14.09 18.02
C ASN A 210 -9.09 14.60 17.04
N HIS A 211 -9.28 15.91 16.99
CA HIS A 211 -10.00 16.57 15.88
C HIS A 211 -9.32 16.32 14.53
N ARG A 212 -8.03 15.95 14.53
CA ARG A 212 -7.26 15.52 13.36
C ARG A 212 -6.65 14.14 13.60
N ILE A 213 -7.13 13.14 12.87
CA ILE A 213 -6.62 11.77 12.95
C ILE A 213 -5.63 11.55 11.80
N GLU A 214 -4.40 11.14 12.15
CA GLU A 214 -3.38 10.78 11.16
C GLU A 214 -3.85 9.62 10.26
N PRO A 215 -3.54 9.61 8.94
CA PRO A 215 -4.05 8.62 8.00
C PRO A 215 -3.77 7.16 8.41
N GLU A 216 -2.60 6.89 8.98
CA GLU A 216 -2.24 5.55 9.48
C GLU A 216 -3.14 5.12 10.63
N THR A 217 -3.47 6.05 11.53
CA THR A 217 -4.35 5.83 12.67
C THR A 217 -5.80 5.66 12.21
N ALA A 218 -6.26 6.48 11.26
CA ALA A 218 -7.60 6.37 10.68
C ALA A 218 -7.81 5.01 9.99
N LEU A 219 -6.81 4.52 9.25
CA LEU A 219 -6.85 3.20 8.64
C LEU A 219 -6.89 2.07 9.69
N LYS A 220 -6.16 2.21 10.80
CA LYS A 220 -6.23 1.24 11.90
C LYS A 220 -7.61 1.20 12.54
N LEU A 221 -8.22 2.37 12.80
CA LEU A 221 -9.58 2.46 13.35
C LEU A 221 -10.58 1.75 12.44
N PHE A 222 -10.51 2.04 11.15
CA PHE A 222 -11.37 1.43 10.15
C PHE A 222 -11.26 -0.11 10.16
N HIS A 223 -10.03 -0.66 10.22
CA HIS A 223 -9.84 -2.11 10.29
C HIS A 223 -10.31 -2.75 11.59
N VAL A 224 -10.25 -2.03 12.73
CA VAL A 224 -10.83 -2.53 13.98
C VAL A 224 -12.36 -2.61 13.85
N ALA A 225 -12.99 -1.57 13.28
CA ALA A 225 -14.42 -1.57 13.00
C ALA A 225 -14.83 -2.72 12.07
N GLU A 226 -14.09 -2.89 10.96
CA GLU A 226 -14.31 -3.94 9.96
C GLU A 226 -14.25 -5.33 10.61
N PHE A 227 -13.27 -5.56 11.50
CA PHE A 227 -13.17 -6.82 12.22
C PHE A 227 -14.32 -7.07 13.18
N GLU A 228 -14.71 -6.08 13.99
CA GLU A 228 -15.83 -6.27 14.94
C GLU A 228 -17.15 -6.48 14.22
N LEU A 229 -17.42 -5.75 13.13
CA LEU A 229 -18.59 -5.96 12.28
C LEU A 229 -18.58 -7.35 11.64
N TRP A 230 -17.45 -7.76 11.09
CA TRP A 230 -17.30 -9.10 10.52
C TRP A 230 -17.58 -10.18 11.58
N HIS A 231 -17.02 -10.03 12.78
CA HIS A 231 -17.21 -10.98 13.85
C HIS A 231 -18.68 -11.04 14.27
N ASP A 232 -19.36 -9.90 14.40
CA ASP A 232 -20.76 -9.85 14.79
C ASP A 232 -21.65 -10.64 13.81
N VAL A 233 -21.42 -10.44 12.51
CA VAL A 233 -22.14 -11.16 11.44
C VAL A 233 -21.92 -12.67 11.46
N HIS A 234 -20.75 -13.15 11.88
CA HIS A 234 -20.37 -14.57 11.87
C HIS A 234 -20.46 -15.24 13.25
N ARG A 235 -21.12 -14.60 14.21
CA ARG A 235 -21.35 -15.13 15.56
C ARG A 235 -22.60 -16.03 15.64
N SER A 236 -23.40 -16.07 14.57
CA SER A 236 -24.61 -16.89 14.40
C SER A 236 -24.33 -18.33 13.99
#